data_AF-A0A8R1J1N8-F1
#
_entry.id   AF-A0A8R1J1N8-F1
#
_cell.length_a   1.000
_cell.length_b   1.000
_cell.length_c   1.000
_cell.angle_alpha   90.00
_cell.angle_beta   90.00
_cell.angle_gamma   90.00
#
_symmetry.space_group_name_H-M   'P 1'
#
loop_
_entity.id
_entity.type
_entity.pdbx_description
1 polymer ?
#
loop_
_entity_poly.entity_id
_entity_poly.type
_entity_poly.pdbx_seq_one_letter_code
_entity_poly.pdbx_strand_id
1 'polypeptide(L)'
;MVRPFGKKNFTVDVRKSIVRGHELGAHPKILATQFGCSSSQIYRILKYNRDDDGVVHRQSPGRPRTTSRAMDRNILRACREDPRRTSTDIQVSVTSPNEPVPSRRTIRRRLQVSGLHGRRPVKKPLVSLKNRKARVEWAKQHLSWGPREWANHIWSDESKFNLFGTDGIQWIRHPIGSRYAPQYQCSTVKHGGGSVMVWGCFSDTSMGPLKRIVGTMDRYVYEDILENTMRPWARANLGRLWVFQQDNDSKHT
;
A
#
# COMPACT_ATOMS: atom_id res chain seq x y z
N MET A 1 -43.73 5.86 -47.93
CA MET A 1 -42.34 5.40 -47.73
C MET A 1 -42.20 4.78 -46.35
N VAL A 2 -41.92 3.48 -46.26
CA VAL A 2 -41.70 2.78 -44.99
C VAL A 2 -40.29 3.11 -44.49
N ARG A 3 -40.17 3.58 -43.24
CA ARG A 3 -38.88 3.92 -42.62
C ARG A 3 -37.95 2.69 -42.63
N PRO A 4 -36.66 2.83 -42.96
CA PRO A 4 -35.73 1.72 -42.89
C PRO A 4 -35.65 1.21 -41.45
N PHE A 5 -35.82 -0.09 -41.26
CA PHE A 5 -35.68 -0.73 -39.95
C PHE A 5 -34.27 -0.44 -39.40
N GLY A 6 -34.18 0.32 -38.30
CA GLY A 6 -32.93 0.54 -37.59
C GLY A 6 -32.27 -0.77 -37.16
N LYS A 7 -30.95 -0.75 -36.89
CA LYS A 7 -30.20 -1.94 -36.45
C LYS A 7 -30.76 -2.48 -35.11
N LYS A 8 -31.77 -3.36 -35.17
CA LYS A 8 -32.28 -4.11 -34.02
C LYS A 8 -31.27 -5.19 -33.63
N ASN A 9 -30.85 -5.16 -32.36
CA ASN A 9 -30.11 -6.25 -31.73
C ASN A 9 -31.12 -7.22 -31.14
N PHE A 10 -31.22 -8.42 -31.72
CA PHE A 10 -32.09 -9.48 -31.19
C PHE A 10 -31.48 -10.16 -29.97
N THR A 11 -32.31 -10.54 -29.01
CA THR A 11 -31.92 -11.43 -27.90
C THR A 11 -31.59 -12.83 -28.43
N VAL A 12 -30.94 -13.65 -27.60
CA VAL A 12 -30.57 -15.03 -27.97
C VAL A 12 -31.82 -15.83 -28.34
N ASP A 13 -32.89 -15.72 -27.55
CA ASP A 13 -34.14 -16.48 -27.78
C ASP A 13 -34.82 -16.09 -29.09
N VAL A 14 -34.84 -14.80 -29.43
CA VAL A 14 -35.42 -14.34 -30.71
C VAL A 14 -34.62 -14.87 -31.89
N ARG A 15 -33.28 -14.96 -31.78
CA ARG A 15 -32.44 -15.55 -32.82
C ARG A 15 -32.70 -17.06 -32.96
N LYS A 16 -32.82 -17.80 -31.84
CA LYS A 16 -33.18 -19.23 -31.85
C LYS A 16 -34.53 -19.47 -32.52
N SER A 17 -35.53 -18.62 -32.25
CA SER A 17 -36.85 -18.67 -32.91
C SER A 17 -36.78 -18.40 -34.42
N ILE A 18 -35.93 -17.47 -34.86
CA ILE A 18 -35.70 -17.20 -36.29
C ILE A 18 -35.08 -18.42 -36.99
N VAL A 19 -34.08 -19.04 -36.36
CA VAL A 19 -33.41 -20.24 -36.89
C VAL A 19 -34.38 -21.40 -36.99
N ARG A 20 -35.11 -21.70 -35.90
CA ARG A 20 -36.13 -22.76 -35.86
C ARG A 20 -37.22 -22.54 -36.92
N GLY A 21 -37.68 -21.30 -37.08
CA GLY A 21 -38.66 -20.96 -38.12
C GLY A 21 -38.15 -21.24 -39.54
N HIS A 22 -36.86 -21.00 -39.79
CA HIS A 22 -36.22 -21.31 -41.07
C HIS A 22 -36.05 -22.82 -41.29
N GLU A 23 -35.67 -23.58 -40.25
CA GLU A 23 -35.59 -25.05 -40.29
C GLU A 23 -36.95 -25.71 -40.58
N LEU A 24 -38.03 -25.11 -40.09
CA LEU A 24 -39.42 -25.52 -40.39
C LEU A 24 -39.90 -25.09 -41.80
N GLY A 25 -39.02 -24.53 -42.63
CA GLY A 25 -39.29 -24.19 -44.03
C GLY A 25 -39.81 -22.77 -44.29
N ALA A 26 -39.86 -21.90 -43.27
CA ALA A 26 -40.30 -20.52 -43.49
C ALA A 26 -39.27 -19.72 -44.32
N HIS A 27 -39.74 -19.09 -45.40
CA HIS A 27 -38.89 -18.29 -46.26
C HIS A 27 -38.33 -17.06 -45.50
N PRO A 28 -37.03 -16.70 -45.63
CA PRO A 28 -36.40 -15.59 -44.90
C PRO A 28 -37.12 -14.23 -44.99
N LYS A 29 -37.85 -13.96 -46.08
CA LYS A 29 -38.69 -12.75 -46.22
C LYS A 29 -39.89 -12.75 -45.27
N ILE A 30 -40.51 -13.90 -45.03
CA ILE A 30 -41.64 -14.05 -44.10
C ILE A 30 -41.14 -13.84 -42.67
N LEU A 31 -40.00 -14.44 -42.32
CA LEU A 31 -39.34 -14.24 -41.04
C LEU A 31 -38.95 -12.77 -40.84
N ALA A 32 -38.46 -12.08 -41.87
CA ALA A 32 -38.12 -10.67 -41.79
C ALA A 32 -39.35 -9.80 -41.42
N THR A 33 -40.50 -10.09 -42.02
CA THR A 33 -41.77 -9.42 -41.69
C THR A 33 -42.25 -9.77 -40.28
N GLN A 34 -42.24 -11.07 -39.92
CA GLN A 34 -42.69 -11.56 -38.61
C GLN A 34 -41.89 -10.97 -37.45
N PHE A 35 -40.57 -10.88 -37.59
CA PHE A 35 -39.67 -10.35 -36.56
C PHE A 35 -39.39 -8.84 -36.74
N GLY A 36 -40.04 -8.18 -37.69
CA GLY A 36 -39.96 -6.74 -37.93
C GLY A 36 -38.54 -6.23 -38.16
N CYS A 37 -37.79 -6.87 -39.05
CA CYS A 37 -36.41 -6.53 -39.40
C CYS A 37 -36.12 -6.69 -40.89
N SER A 38 -34.91 -6.30 -41.33
CA SER A 38 -34.51 -6.46 -42.73
C SER A 38 -34.17 -7.91 -43.07
N SER A 39 -34.43 -8.32 -44.32
CA SER A 39 -34.01 -9.65 -44.82
C SER A 39 -32.50 -9.88 -44.66
N SER A 40 -31.68 -8.83 -44.83
CA SER A 40 -30.23 -8.88 -44.61
C SER A 40 -29.84 -9.18 -43.16
N GLN A 41 -30.67 -8.80 -42.18
CA GLN A 41 -30.47 -9.21 -40.78
C GLN A 41 -30.80 -10.68 -40.57
N ILE A 42 -31.88 -11.19 -41.18
CA ILE A 42 -32.23 -12.62 -41.12
C ILE A 42 -31.10 -13.47 -41.74
N TYR A 43 -30.66 -13.16 -42.95
CA TYR A 43 -29.55 -13.87 -43.59
C TYR A 43 -28.25 -13.81 -42.76
N ARG A 44 -27.99 -12.70 -42.08
CA ARG A 44 -26.83 -12.58 -41.18
C ARG A 44 -26.97 -13.49 -39.96
N ILE A 45 -28.15 -13.58 -39.36
CA ILE A 45 -28.42 -14.47 -38.23
C ILE A 45 -28.23 -15.92 -38.68
N LEU A 46 -28.85 -16.33 -39.79
CA LEU A 46 -28.73 -17.69 -40.33
C LEU A 46 -27.28 -18.04 -40.70
N LYS A 47 -26.52 -17.11 -41.29
CA LYS A 47 -25.11 -17.33 -41.67
C LYS A 47 -24.16 -17.50 -40.49
N TYR A 48 -24.42 -16.82 -39.37
CA TYR A 48 -23.53 -16.81 -38.20
C TYR A 48 -24.11 -17.59 -37.01
N ASN A 49 -25.18 -18.35 -37.22
CA ASN A 49 -25.70 -19.30 -36.24
C ASN A 49 -24.82 -20.55 -36.24
N ARG A 50 -23.69 -20.48 -35.55
CA ARG A 50 -22.93 -21.68 -35.19
C ARG A 50 -23.54 -22.28 -33.95
N ASP A 51 -23.65 -23.60 -33.95
CA ASP A 51 -24.34 -24.39 -32.95
C ASP A 51 -23.93 -24.02 -31.52
N ASP A 52 -24.97 -23.91 -30.70
CA ASP A 52 -25.06 -23.84 -29.24
C ASP A 52 -24.48 -22.68 -28.41
N ASP A 53 -23.50 -21.91 -28.85
CA ASP A 53 -22.97 -20.82 -27.99
C ASP A 53 -23.26 -19.44 -28.59
N GLY A 54 -24.31 -18.81 -28.05
CA GLY A 54 -24.89 -17.56 -28.53
C GLY A 54 -23.87 -16.56 -29.09
N VAL A 55 -24.16 -15.99 -30.27
CA VAL A 55 -23.31 -15.05 -31.02
C VAL A 55 -22.42 -14.22 -30.09
N VAL A 56 -21.16 -14.61 -29.99
CA VAL A 56 -20.17 -13.87 -29.19
C VAL A 56 -20.05 -12.49 -29.83
N HIS A 57 -20.68 -11.50 -29.20
CA HIS A 57 -20.49 -10.11 -29.56
C HIS A 57 -19.02 -9.80 -29.30
N ARG A 58 -18.20 -9.82 -30.36
CA ARG A 58 -16.81 -9.38 -30.28
C ARG A 58 -16.83 -7.97 -29.69
N GLN A 59 -16.18 -7.80 -28.56
CA GLN A 59 -16.08 -6.47 -27.97
C GLN A 59 -15.39 -5.56 -28.99
N SER A 60 -16.01 -4.42 -29.27
CA SER A 60 -15.35 -3.38 -30.05
C SER A 60 -14.03 -3.04 -29.35
N PRO A 61 -12.92 -2.82 -30.09
CA PRO A 61 -11.59 -2.57 -29.51
C PRO A 61 -11.52 -1.35 -28.57
N GLY A 62 -12.60 -0.59 -28.47
CA GLY A 62 -12.71 0.60 -27.63
C GLY A 62 -11.92 1.76 -28.22
N ARG A 63 -11.90 2.87 -27.48
CA ARG A 63 -11.07 4.01 -27.84
C ARG A 63 -9.58 3.63 -27.68
N PRO A 64 -8.72 3.90 -28.69
CA PRO A 64 -7.28 3.74 -28.55
C PRO A 64 -6.75 4.45 -27.31
N ARG A 65 -5.73 3.85 -26.68
CA ARG A 65 -5.10 4.43 -25.50
C ARG A 65 -4.28 5.66 -25.90
N THR A 66 -4.28 6.67 -25.04
CA THR A 66 -3.39 7.84 -25.19
C THR A 66 -1.92 7.47 -24.98
N THR A 67 -1.62 6.42 -24.21
CA THR A 67 -0.25 6.02 -23.90
C THR A 67 0.22 4.91 -24.84
N SER A 68 1.47 5.03 -25.29
CA SER A 68 2.16 4.00 -26.07
C SER A 68 2.67 2.88 -25.15
N ARG A 69 3.03 1.72 -25.74
CA ARG A 69 3.67 0.64 -24.96
C ARG A 69 5.03 1.08 -24.41
N ALA A 70 5.75 1.94 -25.12
CA ALA A 70 7.02 2.49 -24.66
C ALA A 70 6.81 3.41 -23.46
N MET A 71 5.84 4.31 -23.53
CA MET A 71 5.45 5.18 -22.42
C MET A 71 5.02 4.40 -21.17
N ASP A 72 4.18 3.37 -21.34
CA ASP A 72 3.75 2.52 -20.22
C ASP A 72 4.95 1.83 -19.54
N ARG A 73 5.94 1.37 -20.31
CA ARG A 73 7.20 0.81 -19.76
C ARG A 73 8.01 1.86 -19.00
N ASN A 74 8.11 3.08 -19.51
CA ASN A 74 8.85 4.16 -18.87
C ASN A 74 8.17 4.61 -17.56
N ILE A 75 6.83 4.68 -17.54
CA ILE A 75 6.04 4.95 -16.32
C ILE A 75 6.34 3.92 -15.24
N LEU A 76 6.36 2.63 -15.61
CA LEU A 76 6.63 1.54 -14.66
C LEU A 76 8.09 1.55 -14.19
N ARG A 77 9.03 1.82 -15.09
CA ARG A 77 10.46 1.92 -14.76
C ARG A 77 10.70 3.05 -13.76
N ALA A 78 10.18 4.25 -14.04
CA ALA A 78 10.35 5.41 -13.17
C ALA A 78 9.84 5.15 -11.75
N CYS A 79 8.72 4.44 -11.60
CA CYS A 79 8.15 4.07 -10.31
C CYS A 79 8.93 2.94 -9.60
N ARG A 80 9.58 2.03 -10.34
CA ARG A 80 10.38 0.94 -9.76
C ARG A 80 11.76 1.41 -9.29
N GLU A 81 12.37 2.34 -10.03
CA GLU A 81 13.61 3.01 -9.64
C GLU A 81 13.44 3.79 -8.33
N ASP A 82 12.38 4.59 -8.23
CA ASP A 82 12.02 5.27 -7.01
C ASP A 82 10.50 5.18 -6.74
N PRO A 83 10.09 4.29 -5.82
CA PRO A 83 8.70 4.14 -5.36
C PRO A 83 8.05 5.41 -4.80
N ARG A 84 8.85 6.44 -4.47
CA ARG A 84 8.39 7.71 -3.85
C ARG A 84 8.04 8.78 -4.88
N ARG A 85 8.51 8.67 -6.14
CA ARG A 85 8.22 9.64 -7.20
C ARG A 85 6.73 9.89 -7.33
N THR A 86 6.31 11.15 -7.33
CA THR A 86 4.90 11.50 -7.50
C THR A 86 4.44 11.23 -8.94
N SER A 87 3.12 11.27 -9.18
CA SER A 87 2.64 11.19 -10.56
C SER A 87 3.08 12.38 -11.41
N THR A 88 3.43 13.52 -10.79
CA THR A 88 3.99 14.69 -11.45
C THR A 88 5.44 14.42 -11.86
N ASP A 89 6.26 13.91 -10.95
CA ASP A 89 7.68 13.61 -11.26
C ASP A 89 7.79 12.54 -12.34
N ILE A 90 6.92 11.51 -12.28
CA ILE A 90 6.84 10.49 -13.32
C ILE A 90 6.44 11.14 -14.65
N GLN A 91 5.46 12.06 -14.67
CA GLN A 91 5.03 12.75 -15.90
C GLN A 91 6.20 13.48 -16.56
N VAL A 92 7.00 14.21 -15.77
CA VAL A 92 8.21 14.89 -16.25
C VAL A 92 9.19 13.89 -16.84
N SER A 93 9.44 12.77 -16.16
CA SER A 93 10.40 11.75 -16.63
C SER A 93 9.99 11.01 -17.92
N VAL A 94 8.70 10.94 -18.23
CA VAL A 94 8.18 10.19 -19.40
C VAL A 94 7.73 11.10 -20.55
N THR A 95 7.79 12.41 -20.36
CA THR A 95 7.44 13.38 -21.41
C THR A 95 8.53 13.37 -22.48
N SER A 96 8.12 13.23 -23.74
CA SER A 96 8.98 13.25 -24.91
C SER A 96 8.40 14.20 -25.95
N PRO A 97 9.22 14.89 -26.78
CA PRO A 97 8.71 15.73 -27.87
C PRO A 97 7.82 14.98 -28.87
N ASN A 98 8.01 13.67 -28.99
CA ASN A 98 7.37 12.84 -30.01
C ASN A 98 6.08 12.15 -29.52
N GLU A 99 5.71 12.28 -28.25
CA GLU A 99 4.54 11.62 -27.68
C GLU A 99 3.65 12.61 -26.90
N PRO A 100 2.31 12.43 -26.94
CA PRO A 100 1.40 13.29 -26.20
C PRO A 100 1.58 13.14 -24.70
N VAL A 101 1.66 14.26 -23.97
CA VAL A 101 1.89 14.26 -22.52
C VAL A 101 0.73 13.55 -21.80
N PRO A 102 0.99 12.44 -21.07
CA PRO A 102 -0.07 11.74 -20.36
C PRO A 102 -0.50 12.54 -19.13
N SER A 103 -1.80 12.63 -18.87
CA SER A 103 -2.27 13.25 -17.62
C SER A 103 -1.78 12.49 -16.38
N ARG A 104 -1.61 13.20 -15.26
CA ARG A 104 -1.31 12.61 -13.94
C ARG A 104 -2.27 11.47 -13.56
N ARG A 105 -3.56 11.58 -13.94
CA ARG A 105 -4.58 10.55 -13.72
C ARG A 105 -4.35 9.33 -14.61
N THR A 106 -3.93 9.52 -15.85
CA THR A 106 -3.55 8.44 -16.77
C THR A 106 -2.38 7.64 -16.20
N ILE A 107 -1.32 8.32 -15.75
CA ILE A 107 -0.15 7.69 -15.11
C ILE A 107 -0.59 6.86 -13.90
N ARG A 108 -1.41 7.42 -13.00
CA ARG A 108 -1.92 6.70 -11.84
C ARG A 108 -2.68 5.44 -12.24
N ARG A 109 -3.54 5.51 -13.26
CA ARG A 109 -4.28 4.34 -13.77
C ARG A 109 -3.34 3.28 -14.34
N ARG A 110 -2.28 3.67 -15.07
CA ARG A 110 -1.29 2.73 -15.62
C ARG A 110 -0.54 1.97 -14.51
N LEU A 111 -0.14 2.69 -13.46
CA LEU A 111 0.49 2.10 -12.28
C LEU A 111 -0.45 1.12 -11.56
N GLN A 112 -1.71 1.51 -11.34
CA GLN A 112 -2.71 0.66 -10.69
C GLN A 112 -3.03 -0.61 -11.48
N VAL A 113 -3.17 -0.52 -12.80
CA VAL A 113 -3.35 -1.70 -13.68
C VAL A 113 -2.18 -2.67 -13.55
N SER A 114 -0.99 -2.17 -13.21
CA SER A 114 0.21 -2.97 -12.99
C SER A 114 0.43 -3.37 -11.52
N GLY A 115 -0.59 -3.21 -10.67
CA GLY A 115 -0.54 -3.58 -9.25
C GLY A 115 0.23 -2.61 -8.34
N LEU A 116 0.65 -1.44 -8.85
CA LEU A 116 1.40 -0.45 -8.07
C LEU A 116 0.43 0.59 -7.49
N HIS A 117 0.15 0.46 -6.20
CA HIS A 117 -0.80 1.32 -5.50
C HIS A 117 -0.10 2.28 -4.56
N GLY A 118 -0.51 3.55 -4.56
CA GLY A 118 -0.06 4.52 -3.57
C GLY A 118 -0.63 4.18 -2.19
N ARG A 119 0.24 4.01 -1.20
CA ARG A 119 -0.10 3.75 0.20
C ARG A 119 0.77 4.58 1.13
N ARG A 120 0.27 4.80 2.36
CA ARG A 120 1.11 5.36 3.42
C ARG A 120 2.15 4.31 3.81
N PRO A 121 3.44 4.64 3.75
CA PRO A 121 4.50 3.72 4.11
C PRO A 121 4.48 3.43 5.60
N VAL A 122 4.99 2.26 5.97
CA VAL A 122 5.21 1.95 7.39
C VAL A 122 6.47 2.68 7.84
N LYS A 123 6.37 3.44 8.92
CA LYS A 123 7.52 4.00 9.62
C LYS A 123 8.14 2.90 10.48
N LYS A 124 9.34 2.43 10.13
CA LYS A 124 10.11 1.47 10.94
C LYS A 124 11.57 1.90 10.97
N PRO A 125 12.25 1.76 12.12
CA PRO A 125 13.70 1.88 12.16
C PRO A 125 14.30 0.77 11.30
N LEU A 126 15.34 1.11 10.54
CA LEU A 126 16.14 0.12 9.84
C LEU A 126 16.98 -0.64 10.86
N VAL A 127 16.74 -1.95 10.99
CA VAL A 127 17.43 -2.81 11.95
C VAL A 127 18.43 -3.69 11.19
N SER A 128 19.70 -3.66 11.60
CA SER A 128 20.75 -4.49 11.01
C SER A 128 20.43 -5.99 11.12
N LEU A 129 20.96 -6.82 10.21
CA LEU A 129 20.73 -8.27 10.26
C LEU A 129 21.22 -8.88 11.59
N LYS A 130 22.34 -8.39 12.13
CA LYS A 130 22.86 -8.77 13.46
C LYS A 130 21.82 -8.50 14.54
N ASN A 131 21.29 -7.28 14.61
CA ASN A 131 20.31 -6.90 15.64
C ASN A 131 18.99 -7.64 15.46
N ARG A 132 18.58 -7.97 14.23
CA ARG A 132 17.40 -8.81 13.98
C ARG A 132 17.56 -10.22 14.57
N LYS A 133 18.71 -10.86 14.36
CA LYS A 133 19.02 -12.17 14.97
C LYS A 133 19.03 -12.09 16.49
N ALA A 134 19.73 -11.11 17.05
CA ALA A 134 19.81 -10.91 18.51
C ALA A 134 18.43 -10.71 19.14
N ARG A 135 17.56 -9.91 18.52
CA ARG A 135 16.18 -9.70 19.00
C ARG A 135 15.34 -10.98 18.99
N VAL A 136 15.47 -11.79 17.95
CA VAL A 136 14.74 -13.07 17.86
C VAL A 136 15.24 -14.05 18.91
N GLU A 137 16.56 -14.14 19.10
CA GLU A 137 17.16 -15.01 20.11
C GLU A 137 16.75 -14.60 21.52
N TRP A 138 16.85 -13.30 21.85
CA TRP A 138 16.38 -12.78 23.13
C TRP A 138 14.89 -13.09 23.36
N ALA A 139 14.03 -12.86 22.36
CA ALA A 139 12.61 -13.15 22.49
C ALA A 139 12.31 -14.64 22.70
N LYS A 140 13.08 -15.55 22.08
CA LYS A 140 12.93 -17.00 22.30
C LYS A 140 13.32 -17.41 23.72
N GLN A 141 14.41 -16.85 24.25
CA GLN A 141 14.88 -17.14 25.61
C GLN A 141 13.89 -16.70 26.69
N HIS A 142 13.12 -15.64 26.42
CA HIS A 142 12.15 -15.06 27.35
C HIS A 142 10.70 -15.42 26.99
N LEU A 143 10.48 -16.39 26.10
CA LEU A 143 9.14 -16.76 25.63
C LEU A 143 8.26 -17.36 26.72
N SER A 144 8.88 -18.06 27.69
CA SER A 144 8.19 -18.70 28.82
C SER A 144 7.95 -17.76 30.01
N TRP A 145 8.44 -16.52 29.96
CA TRP A 145 8.28 -15.58 31.06
C TRP A 145 6.82 -15.15 31.21
N GLY A 146 6.30 -15.28 32.42
CA GLY A 146 4.97 -14.84 32.79
C GLY A 146 4.96 -13.43 33.38
N PRO A 147 3.78 -12.95 33.80
CA PRO A 147 3.63 -11.61 34.38
C PRO A 147 4.53 -11.37 35.59
N ARG A 148 4.81 -12.40 36.40
CA ARG A 148 5.64 -12.26 37.61
C ARG A 148 7.10 -11.97 37.28
N GLU A 149 7.65 -12.62 36.26
CA GLU A 149 9.01 -12.36 35.79
C GLU A 149 9.12 -10.94 35.23
N TRP A 150 8.13 -10.51 34.44
CA TRP A 150 8.09 -9.16 33.89
C TRP A 150 7.87 -8.07 34.96
N ALA A 151 7.10 -8.36 36.01
CA ALA A 151 6.81 -7.40 37.08
C ALA A 151 8.05 -6.96 37.87
N ASN A 152 9.10 -7.79 37.89
CA ASN A 152 10.35 -7.48 38.57
C ASN A 152 11.29 -6.55 37.76
N HIS A 153 10.86 -6.06 36.59
CA HIS A 153 11.69 -5.21 35.74
C HIS A 153 11.36 -3.73 35.91
N ILE A 154 12.41 -2.92 36.04
CA ILE A 154 12.36 -1.47 35.86
C ILE A 154 12.73 -1.19 34.40
N TRP A 155 11.79 -0.66 33.65
CA TRP A 155 11.98 -0.26 32.27
C TRP A 155 12.40 1.21 32.23
N SER A 156 13.41 1.54 31.45
CA SER A 156 13.86 2.92 31.26
C SER A 156 14.16 3.21 29.80
N ASP A 157 13.95 4.46 29.39
CA ASP A 157 14.29 4.93 28.04
C ASP A 157 14.43 6.46 28.03
N GLU A 158 15.11 6.97 27.00
CA GLU A 158 15.11 8.39 26.67
C GLU A 158 14.14 8.69 25.53
N SER A 159 13.34 9.74 25.68
CA SER A 159 12.45 10.20 24.63
C SER A 159 12.73 11.64 24.24
N LYS A 160 12.64 11.89 22.93
CA LYS A 160 12.74 13.22 22.33
C LYS A 160 11.37 13.67 21.84
N PHE A 161 10.84 14.71 22.47
CA PHE A 161 9.63 15.41 22.08
C PHE A 161 9.98 16.62 21.22
N ASN A 162 9.53 16.65 19.96
CA ASN A 162 9.76 17.79 19.08
C ASN A 162 8.68 18.86 19.32
N LEU A 163 9.07 20.13 19.34
CA LEU A 163 8.15 21.28 19.51
C LEU A 163 7.41 21.62 18.21
N PHE A 164 8.07 21.42 17.06
CA PHE A 164 7.51 21.65 15.73
C PHE A 164 7.82 20.48 14.78
N GLY A 165 6.93 20.28 13.81
CA GLY A 165 7.12 19.34 12.70
C GLY A 165 6.13 18.19 12.68
N THR A 166 5.15 18.24 11.77
CA THR A 166 4.56 17.02 11.23
C THR A 166 5.38 16.66 9.99
N ASP A 167 5.98 15.48 9.98
CA ASP A 167 6.49 14.93 8.72
C ASP A 167 5.27 14.74 7.82
N GLY A 168 5.13 15.57 6.78
CA GLY A 168 4.06 15.44 5.80
C GLY A 168 3.96 13.99 5.29
N ILE A 169 2.76 13.59 4.86
CA ILE A 169 2.54 12.21 4.42
C ILE A 169 3.23 12.00 3.07
N GLN A 170 4.41 11.38 3.09
CA GLN A 170 5.03 10.84 1.88
C GLN A 170 4.30 9.56 1.48
N TRP A 171 3.73 9.51 0.28
CA TRP A 171 3.11 8.31 -0.26
C TRP A 171 4.13 7.47 -1.01
N ILE A 172 4.09 6.15 -0.81
CA ILE A 172 4.93 5.19 -1.53
C ILE A 172 4.05 4.29 -2.38
N ARG A 173 4.47 4.01 -3.62
CA ARG A 173 3.80 3.03 -4.49
C ARG A 173 4.48 1.68 -4.39
N HIS A 174 3.72 0.64 -4.03
CA HIS A 174 4.27 -0.70 -3.90
C HIS A 174 3.25 -1.78 -4.34
N PRO A 175 3.73 -2.98 -4.72
CA PRO A 175 2.88 -4.14 -4.95
C PRO A 175 2.07 -4.54 -3.71
N ILE A 176 0.93 -5.19 -3.90
CA ILE A 176 0.17 -5.76 -2.77
C ILE A 176 1.04 -6.80 -2.05
N GLY A 177 1.00 -6.82 -0.71
CA GLY A 177 1.77 -7.74 0.13
C GLY A 177 3.22 -7.31 0.44
N SER A 178 3.80 -6.35 -0.29
CA SER A 178 5.19 -5.93 -0.07
C SER A 178 5.37 -4.84 0.99
N ARG A 179 4.34 -4.58 1.80
CA ARG A 179 4.28 -3.44 2.76
C ARG A 179 5.51 -3.33 3.68
N TYR A 180 6.10 -4.46 4.07
CA TYR A 180 7.24 -4.52 4.99
C TYR A 180 8.59 -4.71 4.31
N ALA A 181 8.67 -4.66 2.97
CA ALA A 181 9.97 -4.71 2.31
C ALA A 181 10.74 -3.39 2.58
N PRO A 182 12.05 -3.42 2.89
CA PRO A 182 12.82 -2.25 3.30
C PRO A 182 12.69 -1.04 2.35
N GLN A 183 12.65 -1.28 1.04
CA GLN A 183 12.53 -0.25 0.02
C GLN A 183 11.19 0.53 0.05
N TYR A 184 10.15 -0.03 0.67
CA TYR A 184 8.81 0.58 0.79
C TYR A 184 8.52 1.15 2.18
N GLN A 185 9.54 1.20 3.05
CA GLN A 185 9.45 1.81 4.37
C GLN A 185 9.95 3.27 4.34
N CYS A 186 9.49 4.07 5.29
CA CYS A 186 10.12 5.35 5.59
C CYS A 186 10.96 5.20 6.85
N SER A 187 12.25 5.50 6.73
CA SER A 187 13.12 5.74 7.86
C SER A 187 12.64 6.98 8.61
N THR A 188 12.64 6.90 9.93
CA THR A 188 12.35 8.03 10.80
C THR A 188 13.65 8.77 11.07
N VAL A 189 13.80 9.98 10.55
CA VAL A 189 14.88 10.89 10.91
C VAL A 189 14.23 12.18 11.41
N LYS A 190 14.51 12.57 12.66
CA LYS A 190 13.91 13.72 13.34
C LYS A 190 14.93 14.84 13.51
N HIS A 191 14.99 15.80 12.58
CA HIS A 191 15.81 17.01 12.73
C HIS A 191 15.00 18.29 12.45
N GLY A 192 15.23 19.33 13.27
CA GLY A 192 14.64 20.68 13.12
C GLY A 192 13.56 21.04 14.16
N GLY A 193 13.46 22.32 14.52
CA GLY A 193 12.31 22.87 15.25
C GLY A 193 12.39 22.91 16.78
N GLY A 194 13.54 22.62 17.40
CA GLY A 194 13.66 22.53 18.85
C GLY A 194 12.99 21.28 19.44
N SER A 195 13.56 20.76 20.52
CA SER A 195 13.07 19.52 21.13
C SER A 195 13.42 19.46 22.61
N VAL A 196 12.58 18.80 23.39
CA VAL A 196 12.86 18.45 24.79
C VAL A 196 13.25 16.98 24.83
N MET A 197 14.41 16.70 25.41
CA MET A 197 14.86 15.35 25.74
C MET A 197 14.51 15.05 27.20
N VAL A 198 13.95 13.88 27.46
CA VAL A 198 13.64 13.42 28.81
C VAL A 198 14.12 11.99 28.98
N TRP A 199 14.54 11.66 30.19
CA TRP A 199 14.73 10.30 30.66
C TRP A 199 13.55 9.92 31.56
N GLY A 200 13.07 8.69 31.48
CA GLY A 200 12.06 8.19 32.39
C GLY A 200 12.23 6.71 32.67
N CYS A 201 11.66 6.26 33.78
CA CYS A 201 11.53 4.84 34.08
C CYS A 201 10.15 4.51 34.63
N PHE A 202 9.79 3.23 34.61
CA PHE A 202 8.59 2.71 35.24
C PHE A 202 8.74 1.22 35.56
N SER A 203 7.83 0.71 36.38
CA SER A 203 7.68 -0.70 36.74
C SER A 203 6.23 -1.13 36.50
N ASP A 204 5.93 -2.41 36.69
CA ASP A 204 4.55 -2.92 36.59
C ASP A 204 3.58 -2.24 37.56
N THR A 205 4.05 -1.86 38.75
CA THR A 205 3.18 -1.31 39.81
C THR A 205 3.24 0.21 39.93
N SER A 206 4.23 0.88 39.34
CA SER A 206 4.47 2.30 39.61
C SER A 206 5.21 3.01 38.47
N MET A 207 4.80 4.25 38.22
CA MET A 207 5.51 5.18 37.34
C MET A 207 6.69 5.80 38.06
N GLY A 208 7.85 5.79 37.41
CA GLY A 208 9.04 6.44 37.89
C GLY A 208 9.13 7.91 37.52
N PRO A 209 10.16 8.59 38.02
CA PRO A 209 10.42 9.99 37.73
C PRO A 209 10.68 10.22 36.24
N LEU A 210 10.18 11.34 35.72
CA LEU A 210 10.48 11.84 34.39
C LEU A 210 11.44 13.03 34.50
N LYS A 211 12.69 12.86 34.11
CA LYS A 211 13.75 13.86 34.23
C LYS A 211 13.99 14.53 32.89
N ARG A 212 13.81 15.86 32.84
CA ARG A 212 14.25 16.65 31.68
C ARG A 212 15.78 16.69 31.62
N ILE A 213 16.31 16.41 30.44
CA ILE A 213 17.73 16.52 30.13
C ILE A 213 17.96 17.84 29.40
N VAL A 214 18.93 18.62 29.87
CA VAL A 214 19.33 19.88 29.24
C VAL A 214 20.57 19.60 28.39
N GLY A 215 20.43 19.71 27.07
CA GLY A 215 21.50 19.39 26.12
C GLY A 215 21.51 17.91 25.71
N THR A 216 22.70 17.38 25.43
CA THR A 216 22.92 15.96 25.10
C THR A 216 23.21 15.20 26.39
N MET A 217 22.58 14.05 26.60
CA MET A 217 22.92 13.18 27.73
C MET A 217 24.27 12.51 27.50
N ASP A 218 25.25 12.83 28.34
CA ASP A 218 26.51 12.08 28.42
C ASP A 218 26.46 11.05 29.56
N ARG A 219 27.57 10.33 29.76
CA ARG A 219 27.69 9.32 30.82
C ARG A 219 27.52 9.87 32.23
N TYR A 220 27.96 11.11 32.50
CA TYR A 220 27.94 11.67 33.84
C TYR A 220 26.53 12.12 34.21
N VAL A 221 25.82 12.74 33.27
CA VAL A 221 24.40 13.04 33.41
C VAL A 221 23.60 11.75 33.59
N TYR A 222 23.96 10.69 32.87
CA TYR A 222 23.31 9.40 33.02
C TYR A 222 23.55 8.78 34.41
N GLU A 223 24.79 8.75 34.88
CA GLU A 223 25.15 8.29 36.23
C GLU A 223 24.40 9.07 37.32
N ASP A 224 24.35 10.40 37.22
CA ASP A 224 23.59 11.26 38.14
C ASP A 224 22.10 10.91 38.17
N ILE A 225 21.49 10.68 37.00
CA ILE A 225 20.09 10.27 36.93
C ILE A 225 19.89 8.91 37.62
N LEU A 226 20.79 7.95 37.40
CA LEU A 226 20.67 6.65 38.06
C LEU A 226 20.82 6.75 39.58
N GLU A 227 21.83 7.50 40.05
CA GLU A 227 22.16 7.59 41.47
C GLU A 227 21.17 8.45 42.26
N ASN A 228 20.80 9.61 41.71
CA ASN A 228 20.03 10.62 42.43
C ASN A 228 18.54 10.64 42.08
N THR A 229 18.13 9.96 41.00
CA THR A 229 16.72 9.94 40.56
C THR A 229 16.14 8.52 40.55
N MET A 230 16.75 7.58 39.84
CA MET A 230 16.19 6.23 39.66
C MET A 230 16.31 5.36 40.92
N ARG A 231 17.53 5.20 41.47
CA ARG A 231 17.77 4.31 42.63
C ARG A 231 16.99 4.74 43.89
N PRO A 232 16.88 6.04 44.24
CA PRO A 232 16.09 6.46 45.38
C PRO A 232 14.61 6.15 45.20
N TRP A 233 14.06 6.41 44.00
CA TRP A 233 12.68 6.06 43.67
C TRP A 233 12.46 4.54 43.75
N ALA A 234 13.34 3.74 43.15
CA ALA A 234 13.24 2.28 43.15
C ALA A 234 13.29 1.72 44.58
N ARG A 235 14.18 2.22 45.44
CA ARG A 235 14.26 1.77 46.85
C ARG A 235 13.02 2.16 47.68
N ALA A 236 12.39 3.28 47.35
CA ALA A 236 11.22 3.76 48.09
C ALA A 236 9.91 3.10 47.64
N ASN A 237 9.80 2.73 46.36
CA ASN A 237 8.55 2.26 45.76
C ASN A 237 8.58 0.78 45.38
N LEU A 238 9.77 0.19 45.22
CA LEU A 238 9.96 -1.19 44.80
C LEU A 238 10.68 -1.97 45.91
N GLY A 239 10.43 -3.28 45.95
CA GLY A 239 11.14 -4.20 46.84
C GLY A 239 12.64 -4.30 46.52
N ARG A 240 13.37 -5.12 47.29
CA ARG A 240 14.83 -5.26 47.16
C ARG A 240 15.29 -6.02 45.91
N LEU A 241 14.40 -6.66 45.17
CA LEU A 241 14.72 -7.50 44.01
C LEU A 241 14.07 -6.92 42.76
N TRP A 242 14.88 -6.26 41.93
CA TRP A 242 14.47 -5.79 40.61
C TRP A 242 15.62 -5.94 39.61
N VAL A 243 15.25 -6.08 38.34
CA VAL A 243 16.14 -6.06 37.20
C VAL A 243 15.99 -4.71 36.50
N PHE A 244 17.09 -4.00 36.31
CA PHE A 244 17.07 -2.74 35.57
C PHE A 244 17.29 -3.01 34.08
N GLN A 245 16.36 -2.53 33.26
CA GLN A 245 16.42 -2.60 31.82
C GLN A 245 16.70 -1.21 31.24
N GLN A 246 17.68 -1.17 30.36
CA GLN A 246 18.10 -0.02 29.55
C GLN A 246 18.47 -0.53 28.15
N ASP A 247 18.60 0.38 27.19
CA ASP A 247 19.10 0.02 25.86
C ASP A 247 20.63 -0.16 25.83
N ASN A 248 21.18 -0.46 24.66
CA ASN A 248 22.61 -0.71 24.48
C ASN A 248 23.37 0.53 23.96
N ASP A 249 22.96 1.75 24.34
CA ASP A 249 23.75 2.95 24.04
C ASP A 249 25.15 2.81 24.67
N SER A 250 26.16 3.26 23.93
CA SER A 250 27.56 3.30 24.35
C SER A 250 27.80 3.98 25.71
N LYS A 251 26.94 4.92 26.12
CA LYS A 251 27.05 5.60 27.42
C LYS A 251 26.60 4.74 28.61
N HIS A 252 25.96 3.59 28.35
CA HIS A 252 25.42 2.68 29.37
C HIS A 252 26.43 1.61 29.83
N THR A 253 27.64 1.61 29.26
CA THR A 253 28.72 0.64 29.52
C THR A 253 30.06 1.37 29.61
#